data_AF-A0AAU7Z4R4-F1
#
_entry.id   AF-A0AAU7Z4R4-F1
#
_cell.length_a   1.000
_cell.length_b   1.000
_cell.length_c   1.000
_cell.angle_alpha   90.00
_cell.angle_beta   90.00
_cell.angle_gamma   90.00
#
_symmetry.space_group_name_H-M   'P 1'
#
loop_
_entity.id
_entity.type
_entity.pdbx_description
1 polymer ?
#
loop_
_entity_poly.entity_id
_entity_poly.type
_entity_poly.pdbx_seq_one_letter_code
_entity_poly.pdbx_strand_id
1 'polypeptide(L)'
;MNLTKLALIASLTLAPAAIFAQTPTPGQNDYNINQRKADQQQRIGQGVQSGQLTAGETAHLEHQEAGINKEERGMRAQDNGQLTKSDRQTIHKQQNQESRRIYRDKHNNKVR
;
A
#
# COMPACT_ATOMS: atom_id res chain seq x y z
N MET A 1 -45.63 61.80 3.10
CA MET A 1 -44.39 62.29 2.47
C MET A 1 -43.26 62.10 3.48
N ASN A 2 -42.51 60.99 3.39
CA ASN A 2 -41.21 60.88 2.69
C ASN A 2 -40.09 61.49 3.57
N LEU A 3 -39.04 60.83 4.05
CA LEU A 3 -38.30 59.65 3.60
C LEU A 3 -37.46 59.03 4.73
N THR A 4 -37.22 57.73 4.54
CA THR A 4 -36.32 56.78 5.18
C THR A 4 -34.86 57.23 5.35
N LYS A 5 -34.23 56.82 6.47
CA LYS A 5 -32.77 56.66 6.58
C LYS A 5 -32.43 55.26 7.12
N LEU A 6 -31.70 54.52 6.30
CA LEU A 6 -31.16 53.18 6.52
C LEU A 6 -30.15 53.16 7.67
N ALA A 7 -30.29 52.20 8.59
CA ALA A 7 -29.22 51.80 9.50
C ALA A 7 -28.80 50.36 9.16
N LEU A 8 -27.53 50.27 8.81
CA LEU A 8 -26.75 49.11 8.41
C LEU A 8 -26.41 48.29 9.68
N ILE A 9 -26.84 47.02 9.77
CA ILE A 9 -26.32 46.09 10.78
C ILE A 9 -25.89 44.81 10.09
N ALA A 10 -24.61 44.51 10.30
CA ALA A 10 -23.79 43.52 9.64
C ALA A 10 -24.29 42.09 9.85
N SER A 11 -24.55 41.40 8.73
CA SER A 11 -24.71 39.95 8.69
C SER A 11 -23.32 39.30 8.76
N LEU A 12 -22.95 38.80 9.95
CA LEU A 12 -21.79 37.94 10.13
C LEU A 12 -22.10 36.55 9.55
N THR A 13 -21.81 36.35 8.27
CA THR A 13 -21.89 35.03 7.65
C THR A 13 -20.73 34.18 8.13
N LEU A 14 -21.03 33.22 9.01
CA LEU A 14 -20.11 32.16 9.39
C LEU A 14 -19.93 31.24 8.17
N ALA A 15 -18.84 31.40 7.42
CA ALA A 15 -18.51 30.50 6.32
C ALA A 15 -18.04 29.15 6.91
N PRO A 16 -18.65 28.01 6.57
CA PRO A 16 -18.11 26.71 6.94
C PRO A 16 -16.81 26.48 6.17
N ALA A 17 -15.68 26.42 6.88
CA ALA A 17 -14.42 25.96 6.32
C ALA A 17 -14.56 24.47 5.96
N ALA A 18 -14.70 24.17 4.67
CA ALA A 18 -14.63 22.80 4.18
C ALA A 18 -13.20 22.28 4.38
N ILE A 19 -12.99 21.46 5.41
CA ILE A 19 -11.76 20.68 5.57
C ILE A 19 -11.81 19.58 4.51
N PHE A 20 -11.19 19.81 3.36
CA PHE A 20 -10.95 18.75 2.39
C PHE A 20 -9.98 17.75 3.00
N ALA A 21 -10.47 16.55 3.34
CA ALA A 21 -9.64 15.40 3.62
C ALA A 21 -8.81 15.10 2.37
N GLN A 22 -7.51 15.35 2.44
CA GLN A 22 -6.57 15.07 1.35
C GLN A 22 -6.47 13.56 1.22
N THR A 23 -7.05 12.99 0.17
CA THR A 23 -6.80 11.59 -0.18
C THR A 23 -5.35 11.47 -0.65
N PRO A 24 -4.49 10.69 0.02
CA PRO A 24 -3.11 10.53 -0.41
C PRO A 24 -3.10 9.84 -1.78
N THR A 25 -2.70 10.56 -2.83
CA THR A 25 -2.53 10.00 -4.16
C THR A 25 -1.28 9.11 -4.16
N PRO A 26 -1.37 7.82 -4.52
CA PRO A 26 -0.20 6.96 -4.61
C PRO A 26 0.80 7.51 -5.63
N GLY A 27 2.09 7.61 -5.26
CA GLY A 27 3.13 8.00 -6.21
C GLY A 27 3.36 6.91 -7.28
N GLN A 28 3.91 7.26 -8.45
CA GLN A 28 4.22 6.29 -9.53
C GLN A 28 5.05 5.08 -9.08
N ASN A 29 5.88 5.24 -8.04
CA ASN A 29 6.68 4.15 -7.48
C ASN A 29 5.84 3.18 -6.62
N ASP A 30 4.73 3.63 -6.02
CA ASP A 30 3.83 2.78 -5.24
C ASP A 30 3.06 1.83 -6.15
N TYR A 31 2.75 2.25 -7.38
CA TYR A 31 2.16 1.39 -8.42
C TYR A 31 3.05 0.15 -8.68
N ASN A 32 4.37 0.33 -8.67
CA ASN A 32 5.33 -0.73 -8.88
C ASN A 32 5.31 -1.77 -7.72
N ILE A 33 5.16 -1.32 -6.47
CA ILE A 33 5.09 -2.20 -5.29
C ILE A 33 3.86 -3.11 -5.37
N ASN A 34 2.69 -2.55 -5.65
CA ASN A 34 1.45 -3.31 -5.74
C ASN A 34 1.47 -4.34 -6.88
N GLN A 35 2.01 -3.98 -8.04
CA GLN A 35 2.17 -4.91 -9.14
C GLN A 35 3.10 -6.08 -8.76
N ARG A 36 4.24 -5.80 -8.13
CA ARG A 36 5.16 -6.87 -7.67
C ARG A 36 4.52 -7.84 -6.68
N LYS A 37 3.67 -7.34 -5.78
CA LYS A 37 2.94 -8.18 -4.81
C LYS A 37 1.98 -9.12 -5.54
N ALA A 38 1.22 -8.59 -6.50
CA ALA A 38 0.33 -9.42 -7.32
C ALA A 38 1.11 -10.48 -8.14
N ASP A 39 2.23 -10.10 -8.74
CA ASP A 39 3.08 -11.03 -9.49
C ASP A 39 3.66 -12.15 -8.61
N GLN A 40 4.03 -11.84 -7.37
CA GLN A 40 4.54 -12.83 -6.42
C GLN A 40 3.46 -13.79 -5.95
N GLN A 41 2.28 -13.28 -5.58
CA GLN A 41 1.11 -14.08 -5.28
C GLN A 41 0.74 -15.03 -6.44
N GLN A 42 0.77 -14.54 -7.68
CA GLN A 42 0.55 -15.39 -8.86
C GLN A 42 1.60 -16.51 -8.94
N ARG A 43 2.88 -16.21 -8.68
CA ARG A 43 3.95 -17.22 -8.72
C ARG A 43 3.82 -18.26 -7.62
N ILE A 44 3.39 -17.86 -6.42
CA ILE A 44 3.09 -18.75 -5.30
C ILE A 44 1.92 -19.66 -5.67
N GLY A 45 0.80 -19.09 -6.14
CA GLY A 45 -0.38 -19.85 -6.58
C GLY A 45 -0.04 -20.85 -7.69
N GLN A 46 0.74 -20.43 -8.69
CA GLN A 46 1.25 -21.35 -9.72
C GLN A 46 2.13 -22.45 -9.12
N GLY A 47 2.98 -22.12 -8.14
CA GLY A 47 3.84 -23.09 -7.47
C GLY A 47 3.03 -24.13 -6.72
N VAL A 48 1.96 -23.73 -6.04
CA VAL A 48 1.01 -24.65 -5.39
C VAL A 48 0.30 -25.52 -6.42
N GLN A 49 -0.28 -24.90 -7.46
CA GLN A 49 -1.05 -25.61 -8.49
C GLN A 49 -0.20 -26.62 -9.27
N SER A 50 1.05 -26.29 -9.56
CA SER A 50 1.97 -27.18 -10.29
C SER A 50 2.70 -28.19 -9.41
N GLY A 51 2.49 -28.17 -8.09
CA GLY A 51 3.25 -29.01 -7.16
C GLY A 51 4.74 -28.67 -7.14
N GLN A 52 5.10 -27.41 -7.32
CA GLN A 52 6.48 -26.92 -7.16
C GLN A 52 6.75 -26.36 -5.76
N LEU A 53 5.71 -26.04 -4.98
CA LEU A 53 5.80 -25.61 -3.60
C LEU A 53 5.10 -26.60 -2.67
N THR A 54 5.75 -26.94 -1.56
CA THR A 54 5.10 -27.68 -0.47
C THR A 54 4.17 -26.76 0.31
N ALA A 55 3.19 -27.32 1.03
CA ALA A 55 2.32 -26.53 1.91
C ALA A 55 3.10 -25.71 2.96
N GLY A 56 4.20 -26.26 3.48
CA GLY A 56 5.07 -25.56 4.44
C GLY A 56 5.83 -24.39 3.83
N GLU A 57 6.32 -24.53 2.59
CA GLU A 57 6.98 -23.44 1.87
C GLU A 57 5.99 -22.35 1.49
N THR A 58 4.81 -22.72 0.98
CA THR A 58 3.73 -21.76 0.74
C THR A 58 3.38 -20.98 2.00
N ALA A 59 3.16 -21.67 3.14
CA ALA A 59 2.86 -20.99 4.40
C ALA A 59 3.98 -20.03 4.85
N HIS A 60 5.25 -20.40 4.63
CA HIS A 60 6.39 -19.54 4.93
C HIS A 60 6.40 -18.28 4.04
N LEU A 61 6.26 -18.44 2.72
CA LEU A 61 6.24 -17.33 1.76
C LEU A 61 5.08 -16.36 2.04
N GLU A 62 3.87 -16.89 2.27
CA GLU A 62 2.69 -16.08 2.64
C GLU A 62 2.90 -15.30 3.95
N HIS A 63 3.56 -15.93 4.94
CA HIS A 63 3.89 -15.24 6.18
C HIS A 63 4.87 -14.08 5.96
N GLN A 64 5.88 -14.26 5.10
CA GLN A 64 6.83 -13.20 4.76
C GLN A 64 6.14 -12.05 4.01
N GLU A 65 5.31 -12.35 3.02
CA GLU A 65 4.55 -11.32 2.29
C GLU A 65 3.60 -10.56 3.21
N ALA A 66 2.91 -11.25 4.13
CA ALA A 66 2.07 -10.62 5.14
C ALA A 66 2.87 -9.68 6.06
N GLY A 67 4.10 -10.07 6.42
CA GLY A 67 5.04 -9.24 7.17
C GLY A 67 5.39 -7.95 6.44
N ILE A 68 5.82 -8.06 5.18
CA ILE A 68 6.16 -6.88 4.34
C ILE A 68 4.93 -5.97 4.18
N ASN A 69 3.73 -6.55 4.00
CA ASN A 69 2.50 -5.78 3.90
C ASN A 69 2.14 -5.04 5.19
N LYS A 70 2.42 -5.64 6.35
CA LYS A 70 2.22 -4.99 7.64
C LYS A 70 3.19 -3.84 7.84
N GLU A 71 4.45 -4.02 7.46
CA GLU A 71 5.47 -2.98 7.50
C GLU A 71 5.13 -1.81 6.58
N GLU A 72 4.74 -2.09 5.32
CA GLU A 72 4.30 -1.06 4.36
C GLU A 72 3.14 -0.22 4.92
N ARG A 73 2.14 -0.87 5.54
CA ARG A 73 1.01 -0.17 6.19
C ARG A 73 1.48 0.69 7.36
N GLY A 74 2.45 0.20 8.15
CA GLY A 74 3.04 0.94 9.26
C GLY A 74 3.76 2.20 8.78
N MET A 75 4.59 2.10 7.74
CA MET A 75 5.28 3.24 7.11
C MET A 75 4.26 4.26 6.60
N ARG A 76 3.23 3.81 5.86
CA ARG A 76 2.15 4.71 5.42
C ARG A 76 1.47 5.41 6.59
N ALA A 77 1.17 4.71 7.68
CA ALA A 77 0.53 5.32 8.83
C ALA A 77 1.40 6.38 9.52
N GLN A 78 2.72 6.24 9.46
CA GLN A 78 3.67 7.21 10.00
C GLN A 78 3.79 8.46 9.11
N ASP A 79 3.63 8.31 7.80
CA ASP A 79 3.85 9.36 6.80
C ASP A 79 2.55 9.80 6.10
N ASN A 80 1.47 10.02 6.87
CA ASN A 80 0.19 10.55 6.38
C ASN A 80 -0.40 9.78 5.17
N GLY A 81 -0.26 8.45 5.19
CA GLY A 81 -0.73 7.54 4.14
C GLY A 81 0.23 7.35 2.98
N GLN A 82 1.38 8.03 2.97
CA GLN A 82 2.35 8.00 1.88
C GLN A 82 3.58 7.16 2.24
N LEU A 83 4.32 6.71 1.24
CA LEU A 83 5.64 6.13 1.45
C LEU A 83 6.71 7.15 1.10
N THR A 84 7.66 7.38 2.02
CA THR A 84 8.85 8.17 1.73
C THR A 84 9.74 7.44 0.71
N LYS A 85 10.79 8.13 0.25
CA LYS A 85 11.79 7.52 -0.63
C LYS A 85 12.53 6.36 0.07
N SER A 86 12.79 6.49 1.37
CA SER A 86 13.49 5.45 2.13
C SER A 86 12.62 4.21 2.32
N ASP A 87 11.34 4.39 2.65
CA ASP A 87 10.38 3.29 2.79
C ASP A 87 10.28 2.48 1.50
N ARG A 88 10.14 3.18 0.37
CA ARG A 88 10.10 2.53 -0.96
C ARG A 88 11.35 1.71 -1.24
N GLN A 89 12.54 2.20 -0.87
CA GLN A 89 13.78 1.46 -1.04
C GLN A 89 13.82 0.20 -0.16
N THR A 90 13.37 0.32 1.09
CA THR A 90 13.27 -0.81 2.03
C THR A 90 12.31 -1.87 1.50
N ILE A 91 11.08 -1.48 1.17
CA ILE A 91 10.06 -2.39 0.62
C ILE A 91 10.54 -3.03 -0.69
N HIS A 92 11.16 -2.26 -1.61
CA HIS A 92 11.72 -2.84 -2.84
C HIS A 92 12.79 -3.89 -2.57
N LYS A 93 13.69 -3.65 -1.60
CA LYS A 93 14.73 -4.62 -1.24
C LYS A 93 14.11 -5.90 -0.68
N GLN A 94 13.12 -5.79 0.19
CA GLN A 94 12.40 -6.92 0.77
C GLN A 94 11.65 -7.72 -0.30
N GLN A 95 10.89 -7.04 -1.18
CA GLN A 95 10.18 -7.68 -2.30
C GLN A 95 11.15 -8.40 -3.27
N ASN A 96 12.36 -7.87 -3.47
CA ASN A 96 13.39 -8.55 -4.26
C ASN A 96 13.94 -9.80 -3.55
N GLN A 97 14.10 -9.77 -2.24
CA GLN A 97 14.51 -10.94 -1.46
C GLN A 97 13.42 -12.02 -1.50
N GLU A 98 12.17 -11.63 -1.36
CA GLU A 98 11.02 -12.53 -1.40
C GLU A 98 10.87 -13.17 -2.78
N SER A 99 10.97 -12.38 -3.84
CA SER A 99 10.99 -12.90 -5.21
C SER A 99 12.07 -13.97 -5.44
N ARG A 100 13.27 -13.81 -4.85
CA ARG A 100 14.34 -14.83 -4.91
C ARG A 100 14.03 -16.06 -4.06
N ARG A 101 13.35 -15.92 -2.92
CA ARG A 101 12.87 -17.06 -2.12
C ARG A 101 11.84 -17.87 -2.89
N ILE A 102 10.81 -17.22 -3.44
CA ILE A 102 9.79 -17.88 -4.28
C ILE A 102 10.46 -18.64 -5.43
N TYR A 103 11.47 -18.05 -6.09
CA TYR A 103 12.20 -18.75 -7.15
C TYR A 103 12.92 -19.98 -6.63
N ARG A 104 13.71 -19.85 -5.55
CA ARG A 104 14.44 -20.98 -4.98
C ARG A 104 13.52 -22.10 -4.52
N ASP A 105 12.43 -21.76 -3.84
CA ASP A 105 11.50 -22.75 -3.31
C ASP A 105 10.80 -23.51 -4.44
N LYS A 106 10.36 -22.83 -5.50
CA LYS A 106 9.80 -23.49 -6.70
C LYS A 106 10.76 -24.43 -7.42
N HIS A 107 12.07 -24.30 -7.21
CA HIS A 107 13.11 -25.06 -7.94
C HIS A 107 13.94 -25.96 -7.02
N ASN A 108 13.56 -26.14 -5.75
CA ASN A 108 14.35 -26.89 -4.78
C ASN A 108 14.07 -28.41 -4.79
N ASN A 109 13.17 -28.88 -5.66
CA ASN A 109 12.81 -30.29 -5.87
C ASN A 109 12.19 -31.02 -4.65
N LYS A 110 11.67 -30.30 -3.63
CA LYS A 110 11.11 -30.93 -2.42
C LYS A 110 9.72 -31.57 -2.57
N VAL A 111 9.01 -31.29 -3.65
CA VAL A 111 7.66 -31.79 -3.90
C VAL A 111 7.65 -33.02 -4.83
N ARG A 112 8.82 -33.45 -5.32
CA ARG A 112 8.92 -34.58 -6.25
C ARG A 112 8.73 -35.94 -5.59
#